data_AF-A0A7C5WHH7-F1
#
_entry.id   AF-A0A7C5WHH7-F1
#
_cell.length_a   1.000
_cell.length_b   1.000
_cell.length_c   1.000
_cell.angle_alpha   90.00
_cell.angle_beta   90.00
_cell.angle_gamma   90.00
#
_symmetry.space_group_name_H-M   'P 1'
#
loop_
_entity.id
_entity.type
_entity.pdbx_description
1 polymer ?
#
loop_
_entity_poly.entity_id
_entity_poly.type
_entity_poly.pdbx_seq_one_letter_code
_entity_poly.pdbx_strand_id
1 'polypeptide(L)' 'MRILGASLALSKALQRYPGSKPLGVRLLPGREPVYAVRLRRGDRIIIMRVNAVTGAILR' A
#
# COMPACT_ATOMS: atom_id res chain seq x y z
N MET A 1 4.84 -6.25 -18.29
CA MET A 1 4.48 -6.42 -16.87
C MET A 1 3.49 -5.33 -16.50
N ARG A 2 2.22 -5.67 -16.18
CA ARG A 2 1.19 -4.68 -15.85
C ARG A 2 1.25 -4.39 -14.35
N ILE A 3 1.47 -3.13 -13.99
CA ILE A 3 1.47 -2.66 -12.61
C ILE A 3 0.03 -2.32 -12.22
N LEU A 4 -0.40 -2.77 -11.04
CA LEU A 4 -1.67 -2.41 -10.41
C LEU A 4 -1.68 -0.93 -10.08
N GLY A 5 -2.81 -0.24 -10.21
CA GLY A 5 -2.87 1.18 -9.87
C GLY A 5 -2.63 1.44 -8.37
N ALA A 6 -2.06 2.60 -8.04
CA ALA A 6 -1.87 3.04 -6.65
C ALA A 6 -3.18 3.03 -5.84
N SER A 7 -4.31 3.33 -6.48
CA SER A 7 -5.64 3.26 -5.86
C SER A 7 -6.00 1.86 -5.39
N LEU A 8 -5.63 0.81 -6.13
CA LEU A 8 -5.91 -0.57 -5.72
C LEU A 8 -5.04 -0.97 -4.51
N ALA A 9 -3.77 -0.58 -4.49
CA ALA A 9 -2.89 -0.79 -3.34
C ALA A 9 -3.42 -0.08 -2.09
N LEU A 10 -3.91 1.15 -2.25
CA LEU A 10 -4.54 1.90 -1.16
C LEU A 10 -5.83 1.22 -0.66
N SER A 11 -6.72 0.80 -1.56
CA SER A 11 -7.96 0.11 -1.19
C SER A 11 -7.68 -1.16 -0.40
N LYS A 12 -6.70 -1.97 -0.81
CA LYS A 12 -6.27 -3.16 -0.07
C LYS A 12 -5.73 -2.81 1.33
N ALA A 13 -4.94 -1.75 1.43
CA ALA A 13 -4.40 -1.30 2.71
C ALA A 13 -5.51 -0.83 3.67
N LEU A 14 -6.52 -0.12 3.17
CA LEU A 14 -7.68 0.35 3.95
C LEU A 14 -8.60 -0.81 4.37
N GLN A 15 -8.77 -1.83 3.53
CA GLN A 15 -9.48 -3.06 3.92
C GLN A 15 -8.79 -3.78 5.08
N ARG A 16 -7.45 -3.80 5.09
CA ARG A 16 -6.67 -4.41 6.18
C ARG A 16 -6.71 -3.60 7.47
N TYR A 17 -6.74 -2.28 7.36
CA TYR A 17 -6.78 -1.33 8.48
C TYR A 17 -7.95 -0.35 8.36
N PRO A 18 -9.20 -0.84 8.54
CA PRO A 18 -10.39 -0.01 8.43
C PRO A 18 -10.35 1.16 9.43
N GLY A 19 -10.88 2.31 9.02
CA GLY A 19 -10.88 3.55 9.80
C GLY A 19 -9.54 4.30 9.82
N SER A 20 -8.51 3.82 9.12
CA SER A 20 -7.24 4.54 9.00
C SER A 20 -7.32 5.64 7.94
N LYS A 21 -6.63 6.76 8.16
CA LYS A 21 -6.52 7.85 7.19
C LYS A 21 -5.33 7.61 6.23
N PRO A 22 -5.52 7.68 4.90
CA PRO A 22 -4.39 7.62 3.97
C PRO A 22 -3.51 8.86 4.12
N LEU A 23 -2.20 8.64 4.20
CA LEU A 23 -1.19 9.71 4.19
C LEU A 23 -0.43 9.77 2.85
N GLY A 24 -0.39 8.67 2.11
CA GLY A 24 0.22 8.65 0.78
C GLY A 24 0.52 7.24 0.28
N VAL A 25 0.74 7.14 -1.02
CA VAL A 25 1.15 5.91 -1.71
C VAL A 25 2.36 6.25 -2.57
N ARG A 26 3.43 5.46 -2.44
CA ARG A 26 4.64 5.62 -3.26
C ARG A 26 4.98 4.31 -3.95
N LEU A 27 5.19 4.35 -5.26
CA LEU A 27 5.76 3.23 -5.99
C LEU A 27 7.27 3.16 -5.73
N LEU A 28 7.72 2.00 -5.29
CA LEU A 28 9.13 1.62 -5.18
C LEU A 28 9.44 0.71 -6.38
N PRO A 29 10.13 1.23 -7.42
CA PRO A 29 10.50 0.43 -8.58
C PRO A 29 11.60 -0.58 -8.20
N GLY A 30 11.69 -1.67 -8.96
CA GLY A 30 12.66 -2.74 -8.75
C GLY A 30 12.26 -4.00 -9.50
N ARG A 31 13.02 -5.09 -9.33
CA ARG A 31 12.70 -6.41 -9.89
C ARG A 31 11.31 -6.88 -9.46
N GLU A 32 10.97 -6.61 -8.20
CA GLU A 32 9.63 -6.77 -7.65
C GLU A 32 9.13 -5.39 -7.21
N PRO A 33 8.38 -4.66 -8.06
CA PRO A 33 7.92 -3.33 -7.71
C PRO A 33 6.89 -3.42 -6.57
N VAL A 34 6.92 -2.45 -5.66
CA VAL A 34 6.08 -2.44 -4.45
C VAL A 34 5.48 -1.05 -4.22
N TYR A 35 4.21 -0.98 -3.86
CA TYR A 35 3.61 0.23 -3.29
C TYR A 35 3.86 0.29 -1.79
N ALA A 36 4.55 1.32 -1.34
CA ALA A 36 4.59 1.72 0.06
C ALA A 36 3.36 2.58 0.36
N VAL A 37 2.39 2.05 1.11
CA VAL A 37 1.18 2.74 1.53
C VAL A 37 1.34 3.21 2.97
N ARG A 38 1.24 4.52 3.19
CA ARG A 38 1.31 5.13 4.52
C ARG A 38 -0.10 5.44 5.00
N LEU A 39 -0.47 4.90 6.16
CA LEU A 39 -1.75 5.12 6.82
C LEU A 39 -1.52 5.70 8.21
N ARG A 40 -2.45 6.54 8.68
CA ARG A 40 -2.53 7.00 10.07
C ARG A 40 -3.69 6.31 10.77
N ARG A 41 -3.43 5.69 11.92
CA ARG A 41 -4.44 5.08 12.78
C ARG A 41 -4.28 5.62 14.20
N GLY A 42 -5.16 6.55 14.58
CA GLY A 42 -4.95 7.37 15.78
C GLY A 42 -3.63 8.15 15.69
N ASP A 43 -2.76 7.92 16.67
CA ASP A 43 -1.43 8.55 16.75
C ASP A 43 -0.32 7.69 16.13
N ARG A 44 -0.66 6.53 15.54
CA ARG A 44 0.30 5.61 14.93
C ARG A 44 0.34 5.79 13.42
N ILE A 45 1.55 5.73 12.86
CA ILE A 45 1.78 5.61 11.42
C ILE A 45 2.05 4.15 11.08
N ILE A 46 1.30 3.62 10.13
CA ILE A 46 1.47 2.27 9.58
C ILE A 46 2.01 2.42 8.16
N ILE A 47 3.07 1.68 7.85
CA ILE A 47 3.61 1.60 6.49
C ILE A 47 3.42 0.16 6.03
N MET A 48 2.64 0.00 4.96
CA MET A 48 2.42 -1.29 4.32
C MET A 48 3.16 -1.36 2.99
N ARG A 49 3.65 -2.55 2.67
CA ARG A 49 4.20 -2.87 1.35
C ARG A 49 3.21 -3.74 0.61
N VAL A 50 2.80 -3.31 -0.58
CA VAL A 50 1.89 -4.08 -1.44
C VAL A 50 2.62 -4.35 -2.74
N ASN A 51 2.82 -5.62 -3.11
CA ASN A 51 3.42 -5.98 -4.37
C ASN A 51 2.63 -5.33 -5.52
N ALA A 52 3.29 -4.55 -6.35
CA ALA A 52 2.66 -3.70 -7.35
C ALA A 52 2.16 -4.50 -8.56
N VAL A 53 2.44 -5.81 -8.66
CA VAL A 53 1.99 -6.69 -9.73
C VAL A 53 0.90 -7.65 -9.25
N THR A 54 1.14 -8.32 -8.11
CA THR A 54 0.20 -9.30 -7.56
C THR A 54 -0.83 -8.69 -6.62
N GLY A 55 -0.52 -7.51 -6.07
CA GLY A 55 -1.33 -6.86 -5.04
C GLY A 55 -1.28 -7.60 -3.70
N ALA A 56 -0.33 -8.51 -3.51
CA ALA A 56 -0.10 -9.18 -2.24
C ALA A 56 0.44 -8.17 -1.22
N ILE A 57 -0.08 -8.19 0.00
CA ILE A 57 0.49 -7.43 1.12
C ILE A 57 1.74 -8.19 1.58
N LEU A 58 2.90 -7.54 1.51
CA LEU A 58 4.17 -8.06 1.97
C LEU A 58 4.32 -7.75 3.46
N ARG A 59 4.67 -8.77 4.27
CA ARG A 59 4.96 -8.61 5.70
C ARG A 59 6.29 -7.91 5.94
#